data_AF-A0A7Z1SBD5-F1
#
_entry.id   AF-A0A7Z1SBD5-F1
#
_cell.length_a   1.000
_cell.length_b   1.000
_cell.length_c   1.000
_cell.angle_alpha   90.00
_cell.angle_beta   90.00
_cell.angle_gamma   90.00
#
_symmetry.space_group_name_H-M   'P 1'
#
loop_
_entity.id
_entity.type
_entity.pdbx_description
1 polymer ?
#
loop_
_entity_poly.entity_id
_entity_poly.type
_entity_poly.pdbx_seq_one_letter_code
_entity_poly.pdbx_strand_id
1 'polypeptide(L)'
;VETEYRRDVIDMFELEGDQDYGFVITIKDPEDLPAYTLNIDTKSGQKVQYVVERPNMVQPGTKFDRAWRSIQTRGLMGSVKWYFKRQEKAEAPVDVDAVLAEIKTFQFQPKISVAVPVYNVEEKWLAACVSSLQNQYYENWELCLADDASPSELIKPMLEKYKELDQRIKVIYREENGHISEATNSA
;
A
#
# COMPACT_ATOMS: atom_id res chain seq x y z
N VAL A 1 31.64 -6.30 -0.90
CA VAL A 1 31.14 -5.81 0.40
C VAL A 1 31.78 -4.46 0.61
N GLU A 2 31.02 -3.40 0.44
CA GLU A 2 31.48 -2.02 0.64
C GLU A 2 31.05 -1.64 2.06
N THR A 3 32.00 -1.27 2.91
CA THR A 3 31.73 -0.94 4.32
C THR A 3 31.54 0.57 4.42
N GLU A 4 30.30 1.03 4.59
CA GLU A 4 29.97 2.43 4.82
C GLU A 4 29.77 2.67 6.33
N TYR A 5 30.36 3.75 6.86
CA TYR A 5 30.27 4.09 8.28
C TYR A 5 29.19 5.14 8.50
N ARG A 6 28.23 4.88 9.40
CA ARG A 6 27.04 5.73 9.60
C ARG A 6 26.82 6.05 11.07
N ARG A 7 27.10 7.31 11.43
CA ARG A 7 26.96 7.85 12.81
C ARG A 7 25.53 7.76 13.35
N ASP A 8 24.53 7.88 12.48
CA ASP A 8 23.10 7.83 12.87
C ASP A 8 22.66 6.46 13.45
N VAL A 9 23.47 5.41 13.29
CA VAL A 9 23.22 4.09 13.85
C VAL A 9 23.72 3.97 15.29
N ILE A 10 24.81 4.67 15.65
CA ILE A 10 25.42 4.64 16.99
C ILE A 10 24.46 5.25 18.01
N ASP A 11 23.87 6.39 17.65
CA ASP A 11 22.93 7.12 18.50
C ASP A 11 21.64 6.33 18.78
N MET A 12 21.18 5.50 17.83
CA MET A 12 19.92 4.74 17.95
C MET A 12 20.03 3.55 18.91
N PHE A 13 21.22 2.98 19.08
CA PHE A 13 21.44 1.80 19.92
C PHE A 13 22.16 2.12 21.24
N GLU A 14 22.33 3.40 21.58
CA GLU A 14 22.98 3.88 22.81
C GLU A 14 24.36 3.24 23.05
N LEU A 15 25.13 3.04 21.97
CA LEU A 15 26.43 2.37 22.04
C LEU A 15 27.51 3.34 22.54
N GLU A 16 28.32 2.94 23.52
CA GLU A 16 29.33 3.81 24.13
C GLU A 16 30.41 4.28 23.14
N GLY A 17 30.70 5.59 23.18
CA GLY A 17 31.26 6.38 22.08
C GLY A 17 32.78 6.38 21.87
N ASP A 18 33.47 5.24 22.03
CA ASP A 18 34.92 5.14 21.77
C ASP A 18 35.31 4.08 20.72
N GLN A 19 34.35 3.43 20.05
CA GLN A 19 34.70 2.44 19.01
C GLN A 19 34.03 2.75 17.68
N ASP A 20 34.85 2.88 16.63
CA ASP A 20 34.35 2.96 15.26
C ASP A 20 33.75 1.60 14.86
N TYR A 21 32.43 1.55 14.68
CA TYR A 21 31.72 0.35 14.21
C TYR A 21 31.44 0.46 12.70
N GLY A 22 31.73 -0.62 11.96
CA GLY A 22 31.26 -0.81 10.58
C GLY A 22 30.08 -1.79 10.58
N PHE A 23 28.99 -1.46 9.90
CA PHE A 23 27.87 -2.40 9.77
C PHE A 23 27.93 -3.12 8.42
N VAL A 24 27.67 -4.43 8.43
CA VAL A 24 27.57 -5.23 7.21
C VAL A 24 26.17 -5.80 7.16
N ILE A 25 25.33 -5.24 6.29
CA ILE A 25 23.99 -5.80 6.04
C ILE A 25 24.18 -7.08 5.21
N THR A 26 24.09 -8.23 5.88
CA THR A 26 24.12 -9.54 5.21
C THR A 26 22.71 -10.10 5.19
N ILE A 27 22.05 -10.03 4.04
CA ILE A 27 20.75 -10.67 3.81
C ILE A 27 21.03 -12.12 3.39
N LYS A 28 20.79 -13.08 4.29
CA LYS A 28 20.83 -14.51 3.96
C LYS A 28 19.41 -14.94 3.62
N ASP A 29 19.23 -15.45 2.40
CA ASP A 29 17.99 -15.93 1.77
C ASP A 29 16.73 -15.07 1.99
N PRO A 30 16.38 -14.20 1.02
CA PRO A 30 15.21 -13.32 1.12
C PRO A 30 13.86 -14.04 1.05
N GLU A 31 13.83 -15.36 0.80
CA GLU A 31 12.59 -16.08 0.52
C GLU A 31 11.82 -16.52 1.77
N ASP A 32 12.40 -16.48 2.99
CA ASP A 32 11.77 -17.20 4.10
C ASP A 32 11.81 -16.55 5.50
N LEU A 33 12.08 -15.24 5.64
CA LEU A 33 12.09 -14.61 6.96
C LEU A 33 11.21 -13.35 7.10
N PRO A 34 10.35 -13.28 8.13
CA PRO A 34 9.62 -12.07 8.50
C PRO A 34 10.51 -11.06 9.21
N ALA A 35 11.84 -11.19 9.15
CA ALA A 35 12.76 -10.35 9.89
C ALA A 35 14.07 -10.07 9.14
N TYR A 36 14.64 -8.88 9.37
CA TYR A 36 15.99 -8.53 8.89
C TYR A 36 16.99 -8.80 9.99
N THR A 37 18.04 -9.55 9.68
CA THR A 37 19.19 -9.71 10.58
C THR A 37 20.26 -8.69 10.24
N LEU A 38 20.49 -7.75 11.14
CA LEU A 38 21.63 -6.83 11.13
C LEU A 38 22.80 -7.50 11.84
N ASN A 39 23.90 -7.72 11.12
CA ASN A 39 25.15 -8.17 11.70
C ASN A 39 26.06 -6.95 11.87
N ILE A 40 26.35 -6.60 13.12
CA ILE A 40 27.19 -5.48 13.51
C ILE A 40 28.55 -6.07 13.90
N ASP A 41 29.56 -5.82 13.07
CA ASP A 41 30.94 -6.20 13.39
C ASP A 41 31.61 -5.04 14.15
N THR A 42 32.11 -5.33 15.34
CA THR A 42 32.91 -4.38 16.11
C THR A 42 34.39 -4.48 15.71
N LYS A 43 35.16 -3.40 15.86
CA LYS A 43 36.62 -3.43 15.65
C LYS A 43 37.35 -4.43 16.58
N SER A 44 36.75 -4.80 17.71
CA SER A 44 37.27 -5.84 18.61
C SER A 44 37.10 -7.28 18.06
N GLY A 45 36.41 -7.44 16.93
CA GLY A 45 36.08 -8.74 16.34
C GLY A 45 34.79 -9.36 16.88
N GLN A 46 34.15 -8.73 17.88
CA GLN A 46 32.86 -9.16 18.40
C GLN A 46 31.75 -8.87 17.37
N LYS A 47 30.88 -9.86 17.14
CA LYS A 47 29.71 -9.75 16.27
C LYS A 47 28.46 -9.60 17.11
N VAL A 48 27.67 -8.57 16.86
CA VAL A 48 26.36 -8.38 17.50
C VAL A 48 25.28 -8.56 16.44
N GLN A 49 24.32 -9.43 16.73
CA GLN A 49 23.22 -9.75 15.81
C GLN A 49 21.93 -9.10 16.33
N TYR A 50 21.30 -8.25 15.51
CA TYR A 50 20.03 -7.62 15.83
C TYR A 50 18.97 -8.01 14.81
N VAL A 51 17.82 -8.52 15.28
CA VAL A 51 16.73 -9.02 14.43
C VAL A 51 15.58 -8.04 14.45
N VAL A 52 15.24 -7.47 13.29
CA VAL A 52 14.11 -6.55 13.11
C VAL A 52 12.94 -7.32 12.52
N GLU A 53 11.95 -7.66 13.33
CA GLU A 53 10.73 -8.36 12.89
C GLU A 53 9.76 -7.40 12.16
N ARG A 54 9.16 -7.86 11.06
CA ARG A 54 8.15 -7.18 10.25
C ARG A 54 6.87 -8.02 10.22
N PRO A 55 5.79 -7.62 10.93
CA PRO A 55 4.59 -8.45 11.01
C PRO A 55 3.80 -8.58 9.72
N ASN A 56 4.00 -7.74 8.69
CA ASN A 56 3.16 -7.71 7.50
C ASN A 56 3.95 -7.39 6.22
N MET A 57 4.64 -8.38 5.64
CA MET A 57 5.26 -8.25 4.33
C MET A 57 4.25 -8.55 3.20
N VAL A 58 3.91 -7.52 2.42
CA VAL A 58 3.39 -7.68 1.04
C VAL A 58 4.60 -7.69 0.09
N GLN A 59 4.66 -8.65 -0.83
CA GLN A 59 5.86 -8.98 -1.62
C GLN A 59 6.51 -7.78 -2.35
N PRO A 60 7.86 -7.72 -2.43
CA PRO A 60 8.60 -6.50 -2.77
C PRO A 60 8.93 -6.42 -4.27
N GLY A 61 7.96 -6.09 -5.11
CA GLY A 61 8.23 -5.86 -6.54
C GLY A 61 8.70 -4.43 -6.88
N THR A 62 8.28 -3.41 -6.11
CA THR A 62 8.43 -2.00 -6.55
C THR A 62 8.62 -0.99 -5.41
N LYS A 63 8.84 -1.48 -4.19
CA LYS A 63 9.06 -0.65 -2.98
C LYS A 63 10.51 -0.61 -2.50
N PHE A 64 11.38 -1.51 -2.98
CA PHE A 64 12.80 -1.56 -2.61
C PHE A 64 13.53 -0.29 -3.07
N ASP A 65 13.38 0.10 -4.35
CA ASP A 65 13.99 1.32 -4.89
C ASP A 65 13.50 2.60 -4.21
N ARG A 66 12.23 2.61 -3.78
CA ARG A 66 11.66 3.75 -3.04
C ARG A 66 12.19 3.84 -1.62
N ALA A 67 12.32 2.72 -0.93
CA ALA A 67 12.92 2.66 0.39
C ALA A 67 14.41 3.05 0.31
N TRP A 68 15.13 2.52 -0.68
CA TRP A 68 16.54 2.82 -0.91
C TRP A 68 16.76 4.31 -1.24
N ARG A 69 15.99 4.89 -2.17
CA ARG A 69 16.03 6.34 -2.45
C ARG A 69 15.66 7.18 -1.23
N SER A 70 14.69 6.77 -0.43
CA SER A 70 14.30 7.48 0.80
C SER A 70 15.44 7.47 1.82
N ILE A 71 16.11 6.33 1.98
CA ILE A 71 17.25 6.17 2.90
C ILE A 71 18.45 6.98 2.42
N GLN A 72 18.72 7.02 1.12
CA GLN A 72 19.78 7.84 0.51
C GLN A 72 19.51 9.35 0.66
N THR A 73 18.24 9.78 0.57
CA THR A 73 17.88 11.22 0.58
C THR A 73 17.59 11.78 1.98
N ARG A 74 17.06 10.98 2.90
CA ARG A 74 16.61 11.43 4.24
C ARG A 74 17.36 10.78 5.40
N GLY A 75 18.32 9.92 5.12
CA GLY A 75 18.91 9.03 6.11
C GLY A 75 17.92 7.97 6.61
N LEU A 76 18.41 7.04 7.44
CA LEU A 76 17.59 5.99 8.05
C LEU A 76 16.56 6.63 8.99
N MET A 77 17.00 7.59 9.80
CA MET A 77 16.20 8.31 10.80
C MET A 77 15.00 9.06 10.16
N GLY A 78 15.21 9.76 9.04
CA GLY A 78 14.15 10.50 8.35
C GLY A 78 13.13 9.58 7.68
N SER A 79 13.55 8.41 7.22
CA SER A 79 12.66 7.41 6.60
C SER A 79 11.79 6.71 7.65
N VAL A 80 12.37 6.38 8.81
CA VAL A 80 11.66 5.74 9.93
C VAL A 80 10.66 6.70 10.58
N LYS A 81 11.04 7.96 10.84
CA LYS A 81 10.14 8.97 11.41
C LYS A 81 8.95 9.28 10.48
N TRP A 82 9.18 9.31 9.17
CA TRP A 82 8.10 9.46 8.18
C TRP A 82 7.15 8.27 8.18
N TYR A 83 7.68 7.05 8.36
CA TYR A 83 6.88 5.83 8.41
C TYR A 83 5.97 5.79 9.65
N PHE A 84 6.53 6.05 10.85
CA PHE A 84 5.74 6.07 12.08
C PHE A 84 4.68 7.17 12.09
N LYS A 85 5.02 8.38 11.65
CA LYS A 85 4.04 9.48 11.49
C LYS A 85 2.91 9.13 10.53
N ARG A 86 3.19 8.29 9.52
CA ARG A 86 2.18 7.83 8.56
C ARG A 86 1.27 6.76 9.16
N GLN A 87 1.80 5.87 10.00
CA GLN A 87 0.96 4.90 10.74
C GLN A 87 0.07 5.59 11.75
N GLU A 88 0.62 6.50 12.58
CA GLU A 88 -0.17 7.26 13.56
C GLU A 88 -1.32 8.05 12.91
N LYS A 89 -1.08 8.62 11.73
CA LYS A 89 -2.13 9.36 10.99
C LYS A 89 -3.16 8.43 10.33
N ALA A 90 -2.78 7.22 9.96
CA ALA A 90 -3.69 6.23 9.39
C ALA A 90 -4.57 5.56 10.45
N GLU A 91 -4.10 5.51 11.70
CA GLU A 91 -4.79 4.89 12.84
C GLU A 91 -5.54 5.90 13.72
N ALA A 92 -5.43 7.20 13.44
CA ALA A 92 -6.19 8.22 14.15
C ALA A 92 -7.70 8.02 13.93
N PRO A 93 -8.52 7.95 15.01
CA PRO A 93 -9.95 7.76 14.87
C PRO A 93 -10.57 8.92 14.08
N VAL A 94 -11.31 8.58 13.03
CA VAL A 94 -12.06 9.56 12.23
C VAL A 94 -13.39 9.82 12.92
N ASP A 95 -13.68 11.08 13.25
CA ASP A 95 -14.99 11.50 13.73
C ASP A 95 -15.98 11.51 12.56
N VAL A 96 -16.77 10.44 12.46
CA VAL A 96 -17.73 10.22 11.36
C VAL A 96 -18.83 11.29 11.37
N ASP A 97 -19.30 11.69 12.55
CA ASP A 97 -20.37 12.69 12.67
C ASP A 97 -19.91 14.06 12.20
N ALA A 98 -18.67 14.43 12.52
CA ALA A 98 -18.06 15.67 12.02
C ALA A 98 -17.91 15.65 10.49
N VAL A 99 -17.45 14.54 9.91
CA VAL A 99 -17.33 14.40 8.44
C VAL A 99 -18.68 14.52 7.76
N LEU A 100 -19.71 13.85 8.28
CA LEU A 100 -21.07 13.92 7.72
C LEU A 100 -21.68 15.32 7.87
N ALA A 101 -21.41 16.02 8.98
CA ALA A 101 -21.82 17.40 9.16
C ALA A 101 -21.14 18.34 8.15
N GLU A 102 -19.84 18.16 7.92
CA GLU A 102 -19.07 18.94 6.95
C GLU A 102 -19.58 18.74 5.52
N ILE A 103 -19.79 17.49 5.09
CA ILE A 103 -20.32 17.16 3.76
C ILE A 103 -21.65 17.88 3.48
N LYS A 104 -22.53 17.99 4.49
CA LYS A 104 -23.82 18.71 4.36
C LYS A 104 -23.66 20.20 4.11
N THR A 105 -22.51 20.79 4.44
CA THR A 105 -22.22 22.22 4.20
C THR A 105 -21.75 22.51 2.78
N PHE A 106 -21.48 21.48 1.96
CA PHE A 106 -20.99 21.68 0.61
C PHE A 106 -22.04 22.40 -0.25
N GLN A 107 -21.68 23.59 -0.72
CA GLN A 107 -22.54 24.42 -1.59
C GLN A 107 -22.84 23.73 -2.94
N PHE A 108 -21.94 22.86 -3.38
CA PHE A 108 -22.09 22.05 -4.57
C PHE A 108 -21.69 20.61 -4.25
N GLN A 109 -22.56 19.67 -4.60
CA GLN A 109 -22.34 18.24 -4.40
C GLN A 109 -22.15 17.59 -5.78
N PRO A 110 -20.92 17.59 -6.34
CA PRO A 110 -20.67 16.96 -7.63
C PRO A 110 -20.97 15.48 -7.57
N LYS A 111 -21.58 14.94 -8.64
CA LYS A 111 -21.61 13.49 -8.79
C LYS A 111 -20.21 13.00 -9.18
N ILE A 112 -19.64 12.11 -8.39
CA ILE A 112 -18.32 11.52 -8.64
C ILE A 112 -18.51 10.18 -9.35
N SER A 113 -18.12 10.10 -10.62
CA SER A 113 -18.15 8.85 -11.38
C SER A 113 -16.79 8.18 -11.33
N VAL A 114 -16.74 6.93 -10.87
CA VAL A 114 -15.52 6.13 -10.77
C VAL A 114 -15.53 5.08 -11.88
N ALA A 115 -14.72 5.29 -12.91
CA ALA A 115 -14.55 4.35 -14.00
C ALA A 115 -13.55 3.25 -13.63
N VAL A 116 -13.98 1.99 -13.69
CA VAL A 116 -13.18 0.82 -13.30
C VAL A 116 -13.25 -0.25 -14.39
N PRO A 117 -12.18 -0.44 -15.17
CA PRO A 117 -12.08 -1.58 -16.07
C PRO A 117 -11.89 -2.87 -15.29
N VAL A 118 -12.58 -3.93 -15.69
CA VAL A 118 -12.57 -5.24 -15.06
C VAL A 118 -12.11 -6.28 -16.08
N TYR A 119 -11.04 -7.00 -15.77
CA TYR A 119 -10.61 -8.13 -16.59
C TYR A 119 -10.03 -9.25 -15.71
N ASN A 120 -10.72 -10.38 -15.68
CA ASN A 120 -10.29 -11.62 -15.00
C ASN A 120 -9.73 -11.41 -13.58
N VAL A 121 -10.34 -10.50 -12.82
CA VAL A 121 -9.89 -10.13 -11.47
C VAL A 121 -10.29 -11.20 -10.45
N GLU A 122 -9.44 -11.48 -9.45
CA GLU A 122 -9.83 -12.36 -8.36
C GLU A 122 -10.99 -11.75 -7.54
N GLU A 123 -11.95 -12.59 -7.13
CA GLU A 123 -13.17 -12.17 -6.43
C GLU A 123 -12.89 -11.26 -5.22
N LYS A 124 -11.89 -11.61 -4.40
CA LYS A 124 -11.54 -10.84 -3.19
C LYS A 124 -11.18 -9.39 -3.48
N TRP A 125 -10.55 -9.12 -4.63
CA TRP A 125 -10.13 -7.77 -5.00
C TRP A 125 -11.29 -6.95 -5.56
N LEU A 126 -12.14 -7.57 -6.38
CA LEU A 126 -13.36 -6.93 -6.87
C LEU A 126 -14.30 -6.59 -5.70
N ALA A 127 -14.47 -7.54 -4.77
CA ALA A 127 -15.27 -7.33 -3.56
C ALA A 127 -14.70 -6.22 -2.68
N ALA A 128 -13.39 -6.19 -2.46
CA ALA A 128 -12.74 -5.13 -1.70
C ALA A 128 -12.91 -3.75 -2.38
N CYS A 129 -12.78 -3.69 -3.70
CA CYS A 129 -12.97 -2.46 -4.48
C CYS A 129 -14.41 -1.94 -4.33
N VAL A 130 -15.42 -2.77 -4.60
CA VAL A 130 -16.83 -2.38 -4.48
C VAL A 130 -17.17 -1.98 -3.06
N SER A 131 -16.78 -2.78 -2.07
CA SER A 131 -17.00 -2.49 -0.65
C SER A 131 -16.35 -1.17 -0.23
N SER A 132 -15.16 -0.86 -0.74
CA SER A 132 -14.50 0.42 -0.43
C SER A 132 -15.33 1.62 -0.89
N LEU A 133 -16.02 1.53 -2.03
CA LEU A 133 -16.89 2.60 -2.55
C LEU A 133 -18.22 2.65 -1.82
N GLN A 134 -18.82 1.50 -1.52
CA GLN A 134 -20.06 1.40 -0.74
C GLN A 134 -19.94 2.01 0.66
N ASN A 135 -18.75 1.93 1.26
CA ASN A 135 -18.47 2.46 2.59
C ASN A 135 -17.94 3.91 2.59
N GLN A 136 -18.03 4.65 1.47
CA GLN A 136 -17.67 6.07 1.45
C GLN A 136 -18.72 6.92 2.17
N TYR A 137 -18.28 7.93 2.91
CA TYR A 137 -19.17 8.87 3.60
C TYR A 137 -19.90 9.83 2.65
N TYR A 138 -19.29 10.15 1.50
CA TYR A 138 -19.94 10.94 0.47
C TYR A 138 -20.84 10.02 -0.37
N GLU A 139 -22.12 10.35 -0.51
CA GLU A 139 -23.10 9.43 -1.13
C GLU A 139 -23.34 9.66 -2.63
N ASN A 140 -23.05 10.86 -3.14
CA ASN A 140 -23.33 11.24 -4.53
C ASN A 140 -22.22 10.78 -5.49
N TRP A 141 -22.10 9.47 -5.65
CA TRP A 141 -21.17 8.83 -6.57
C TRP A 141 -21.86 7.78 -7.43
N GLU A 142 -21.19 7.37 -8.50
CA GLU A 142 -21.50 6.16 -9.24
C GLU A 142 -20.22 5.37 -9.54
N LEU A 143 -20.35 4.05 -9.59
CA LEU A 143 -19.28 3.15 -9.97
C LEU A 143 -19.61 2.58 -11.34
N CYS A 144 -18.81 2.91 -12.34
CA CYS A 144 -18.95 2.40 -13.69
C CYS A 144 -17.94 1.27 -13.91
N LEU A 145 -18.43 0.05 -14.05
CA LEU A 145 -17.64 -1.14 -14.29
C LEU A 145 -17.73 -1.52 -15.76
N ALA A 146 -16.58 -1.68 -16.43
CA ALA A 146 -16.53 -2.21 -17.79
C ALA A 146 -15.82 -3.56 -17.77
N ASP A 147 -16.57 -4.65 -17.96
CA ASP A 147 -16.00 -5.98 -18.14
C ASP A 147 -15.40 -6.08 -19.55
N ASP A 148 -14.07 -6.21 -19.61
CA ASP A 148 -13.28 -6.20 -20.84
C ASP A 148 -13.14 -7.60 -21.43
N ALA A 149 -14.27 -8.26 -21.65
CA ALA A 149 -14.38 -9.64 -22.12
C ALA A 149 -13.63 -10.64 -21.23
N SER A 150 -13.88 -10.62 -19.91
CA SER A 150 -13.27 -11.58 -18.98
C SER A 150 -13.58 -13.04 -19.36
N PRO A 151 -12.58 -13.93 -19.46
CA PRO A 151 -12.80 -15.34 -19.77
C PRO A 151 -13.39 -16.13 -18.60
N SER A 152 -13.26 -15.63 -17.37
CA SER A 152 -13.79 -16.28 -16.18
C SER A 152 -15.31 -16.13 -16.11
N GLU A 153 -16.00 -17.27 -16.05
CA GLU A 153 -17.46 -17.34 -15.91
C GLU A 153 -17.98 -16.74 -14.59
N LEU A 154 -17.11 -16.46 -13.62
CA LEU A 154 -17.47 -15.88 -12.32
C LEU A 154 -17.67 -14.36 -12.39
N ILE A 155 -16.99 -13.65 -13.28
CA ILE A 155 -16.96 -12.18 -13.28
C ILE A 155 -18.34 -11.61 -13.57
N LYS A 156 -18.99 -12.08 -14.64
CA LYS A 156 -20.29 -11.56 -15.06
C LYS A 156 -21.39 -11.74 -13.99
N PRO A 157 -21.58 -12.93 -13.38
CA PRO A 157 -22.49 -13.10 -12.24
C PRO A 157 -22.17 -12.19 -11.05
N MET A 158 -20.89 -11.98 -10.73
CA MET A 158 -20.50 -11.07 -9.65
C MET A 158 -20.90 -9.61 -9.96
N LEU A 159 -20.66 -9.16 -11.19
CA LEU A 159 -20.99 -7.80 -11.59
C LEU A 159 -22.51 -7.55 -11.61
N GLU A 160 -23.31 -8.50 -12.11
CA GLU A 160 -24.78 -8.40 -12.03
C GLU A 160 -25.25 -8.35 -10.58
N LYS A 161 -24.70 -9.18 -9.69
CA LYS A 161 -25.01 -9.13 -8.26
C LYS A 161 -24.76 -7.74 -7.67
N TYR A 162 -23.62 -7.10 -7.98
CA TYR A 162 -23.33 -5.76 -7.45
C TYR A 162 -24.28 -4.70 -7.99
N LYS A 163 -24.60 -4.76 -9.28
CA LYS A 163 -25.57 -3.88 -9.94
C LYS A 163 -26.98 -4.02 -9.38
N GLU A 164 -27.39 -5.22 -8.99
CA GLU A 164 -28.68 -5.48 -8.33
C GLU A 164 -28.71 -4.95 -6.88
N LEU A 165 -27.59 -5.05 -6.16
CA LEU A 165 -27.49 -4.65 -4.75
C LEU A 165 -27.41 -3.13 -4.55
N ASP A 166 -26.81 -2.38 -5.48
CA ASP A 166 -26.61 -0.94 -5.36
C ASP A 166 -26.82 -0.24 -6.71
N GLN A 167 -27.87 0.58 -6.80
CA GLN A 167 -28.25 1.29 -8.03
C GLN A 167 -27.21 2.31 -8.53
N ARG A 168 -26.23 2.67 -7.69
CA ARG A 168 -25.10 3.52 -8.10
C ARG A 168 -24.06 2.75 -8.91
N ILE A 169 -24.13 1.41 -8.92
CA ILE A 169 -23.21 0.55 -9.67
C ILE A 169 -23.80 0.27 -11.05
N LYS A 170 -23.06 0.68 -12.07
CA LYS A 170 -23.37 0.48 -13.48
C LYS A 170 -22.37 -0.47 -14.09
N VAL A 171 -22.82 -1.35 -14.97
CA VAL A 171 -21.97 -2.35 -15.62
C VAL A 171 -22.21 -2.35 -17.12
N ILE A 172 -21.13 -2.33 -17.88
CA ILE A 172 -21.09 -2.56 -19.32
C ILE A 172 -20.21 -3.78 -19.59
N TYR A 173 -20.59 -4.59 -20.58
CA TYR A 173 -19.85 -5.76 -21.01
C TYR A 173 -19.35 -5.53 -22.42
N ARG A 174 -18.04 -5.63 -22.62
CA ARG A 174 -17.41 -5.53 -23.93
C ARG A 174 -17.41 -6.91 -24.61
N GLU A 175 -17.55 -6.91 -25.93
CA GLU A 175 -17.51 -8.14 -26.74
C GLU A 175 -16.06 -8.63 -26.94
N GLU A 176 -15.10 -7.72 -26.93
CA GLU A 176 -13.68 -7.99 -27.13
C GLU A 176 -12.80 -7.25 -26.11
N ASN A 177 -11.64 -7.84 -25.80
CA ASN A 177 -10.66 -7.25 -24.91
C ASN A 177 -9.98 -6.04 -25.57
N GLY A 178 -10.25 -4.85 -25.06
CA GLY A 178 -9.69 -3.59 -25.53
C GLY A 178 -8.60 -3.02 -24.62
N HIS A 179 -8.17 -3.79 -23.62
CA HIS A 179 -7.17 -3.39 -22.63
C HIS A 179 -7.59 -2.14 -21.85
N ILE A 180 -6.65 -1.55 -21.10
CA ILE A 180 -6.94 -0.47 -20.15
C ILE A 180 -7.66 0.73 -20.78
N SER A 181 -7.26 1.15 -21.99
CA SER A 181 -7.79 2.37 -22.61
C SER A 181 -9.24 2.22 -23.03
N GLU A 182 -9.54 1.21 -23.84
CA GLU A 182 -10.90 1.01 -24.35
C GLU A 182 -11.86 0.54 -23.26
N ALA A 183 -11.38 -0.30 -22.33
CA ALA A 183 -12.18 -0.70 -21.17
C ALA A 183 -12.54 0.50 -20.30
N THR A 184 -11.59 1.39 -20.00
CA THR A 184 -11.87 2.60 -19.21
C THR A 184 -12.81 3.55 -19.95
N ASN A 185 -12.66 3.71 -21.27
CA ASN A 185 -13.56 4.54 -22.07
C ASN A 185 -15.00 4.01 -22.14
N SER A 186 -15.18 2.71 -21.93
CA SER A 186 -16.49 2.06 -21.95
C SER A 186 -17.23 2.14 -20.60
N ALA A 187 -16.53 2.50 -19.52
CA ALA A 187 -17.08 2.67 -18.19
C ALA A 187 -17.65 4.08 -18.02
#